data_AF-A0A0U1LTC7-F1
#
_entry.id   AF-A0A0U1LTC7-F1
#
_cell.length_a   1.000
_cell.length_b   1.000
_cell.length_c   1.000
_cell.angle_alpha   90.00
_cell.angle_beta   90.00
_cell.angle_gamma   90.00
#
_symmetry.space_group_name_H-M   'P 1'
#
loop_
_entity.id
_entity.type
_entity.pdbx_description
1 polymer ?
#
loop_
_entity_poly.entity_id
_entity_poly.type
_entity_poly.pdbx_seq_one_letter_code
_entity_poly.pdbx_strand_id
1 'polypeptide(L)'
;MVTSKSAHPSALRALATSPLTRRQQLQSLNNGLSILSSQPCRYQYHTATFGTKTPSPDNVESSLSKTVFRFETGYALRPKRPSRPFPPPFVSIPSSSFSDPLTTHSKSQDRRPKVGGELIRGLTNGDDAILAADNFLGVNDGVGAWATKPQGHAALILHFWALECERRISCNSTPDTVEFLQRAYEETLNSTNYWLGTTTSATALLYSTSNTNNDNEENAKPLLYVTNIGDCQIIVIRPSDGKILFKSREQWHWFDCPYQLGTNSVDQPLSNAVLNTLELAEDDIVLAVSDGVIDNLWDHEVLANVLESIDKWDSGDIGGWEVERAAGSSSAGSMVFVARRLLHAALAVAQDPFAESPYMEKAIDEGLTIEGGKMDDISVVIGQCKRR
;
A
#
# COMPACT_ATOMS: atom_id res chain seq x y z
N MET A 1 -4.33 78.18 -7.44
CA MET A 1 -4.16 79.29 -6.49
C MET A 1 -5.42 79.32 -5.62
N VAL A 2 -5.33 78.88 -4.38
CA VAL A 2 -6.15 79.18 -3.18
C VAL A 2 -5.73 78.16 -2.10
N THR A 3 -5.13 78.71 -1.05
CA THR A 3 -4.76 78.15 0.26
C THR A 3 -6.02 77.84 1.09
N SER A 4 -6.09 77.02 2.15
CA SER A 4 -5.23 76.88 3.34
C SER A 4 -5.77 75.77 4.28
N LYS A 5 -4.83 75.10 5.01
CA LYS A 5 -4.80 74.73 6.46
C LYS A 5 -6.06 74.18 7.17
N SER A 6 -6.03 73.32 8.19
CA SER A 6 -5.10 72.40 8.88
C SER A 6 -5.82 71.97 10.17
N ALA A 7 -5.81 70.69 10.57
CA ALA A 7 -5.71 70.25 11.97
C ALA A 7 -5.74 68.71 12.11
N HIS A 8 -4.67 68.18 12.70
CA HIS A 8 -4.50 66.84 13.26
C HIS A 8 -5.15 66.74 14.68
N PRO A 9 -5.37 65.55 15.26
CA PRO A 9 -4.29 64.85 16.00
C PRO A 9 -4.25 63.30 15.94
N SER A 10 -3.03 62.80 16.19
CA SER A 10 -2.61 61.55 16.87
C SER A 10 -3.07 60.20 16.30
N ALA A 11 -2.23 59.42 15.61
CA ALA A 11 -1.02 58.70 16.06
C ALA A 11 -1.30 57.51 16.99
N LEU A 12 -1.34 56.30 16.42
CA LEU A 12 -0.93 55.07 17.09
C LEU A 12 -0.17 54.21 16.07
N ARG A 13 1.09 53.94 16.44
CA ARG A 13 2.13 53.25 15.68
C ARG A 13 2.01 51.76 16.02
N ALA A 14 1.90 50.89 15.04
CA ALA A 14 2.13 49.46 15.22
C ALA A 14 3.11 48.97 14.15
N LEU A 15 4.23 48.44 14.63
CA LEU A 15 5.38 47.96 13.87
C LEU A 15 5.06 46.63 13.18
N ALA A 16 5.65 46.46 12.01
CA ALA A 16 5.69 45.21 11.25
C ALA A 16 6.59 44.17 11.93
N THR A 17 6.16 42.90 11.95
CA THR A 17 7.03 41.73 12.14
C THR A 17 6.52 40.54 11.32
N SER A 18 7.46 39.90 10.62
CA SER A 18 7.37 38.73 9.75
C SER A 18 6.85 37.44 10.42
N PRO A 19 6.24 36.49 9.67
CA PRO A 19 5.82 35.21 10.23
C PRO A 19 6.89 34.12 10.00
N LEU A 20 7.63 33.81 11.05
CA LEU A 20 8.34 32.54 11.20
C LEU A 20 7.99 31.97 12.58
N THR A 21 7.84 30.65 12.62
CA THR A 21 7.74 29.79 13.81
C THR A 21 6.48 29.91 14.67
N ARG A 22 5.50 29.03 14.39
CA ARG A 22 4.59 28.47 15.40
C ARG A 22 4.35 26.97 15.13
N ARG A 23 5.43 26.21 15.11
CA ARG A 23 5.46 24.74 15.19
C ARG A 23 6.13 24.43 16.53
N GLN A 24 5.56 23.51 17.31
CA GLN A 24 5.90 23.13 18.71
C GLN A 24 5.10 23.86 19.79
N GLN A 25 4.04 23.21 20.26
CA GLN A 25 3.73 22.96 21.67
C GLN A 25 2.31 22.38 21.75
N LEU A 26 2.19 21.11 22.16
CA LEU A 26 1.10 20.55 22.98
C LEU A 26 1.35 19.04 23.16
N GLN A 27 2.15 18.70 24.16
CA GLN A 27 2.15 17.41 24.83
C GLN A 27 2.02 17.66 26.33
N SER A 28 0.98 17.10 26.94
CA SER A 28 0.99 16.42 28.23
C SER A 28 -0.39 16.48 28.90
N LEU A 29 -0.78 15.32 29.44
CA LEU A 29 -1.62 15.05 30.61
C LEU A 29 -2.70 14.01 30.29
N ASN A 30 -2.42 12.76 30.67
CA ASN A 30 -3.31 12.03 31.57
C ASN A 30 -2.65 10.77 32.12
N ASN A 31 -2.48 10.73 33.44
CA ASN A 31 -2.10 9.56 34.22
C ASN A 31 -3.35 9.02 34.94
N GLY A 32 -3.53 7.70 34.84
CA GLY A 32 -3.94 6.83 35.95
C GLY A 32 -5.43 6.72 36.30
N LEU A 33 -6.05 5.58 35.96
CA LEU A 33 -6.89 4.79 36.88
C LEU A 33 -7.17 3.40 36.30
N SER A 34 -6.66 2.38 36.99
CA SER A 34 -6.83 0.96 36.69
C SER A 34 -8.15 0.42 37.26
N ILE A 35 -9.03 -0.11 36.41
CA ILE A 35 -10.18 -0.92 36.83
C ILE A 35 -10.22 -2.18 35.96
N LEU A 36 -10.11 -3.34 36.61
CA LEU A 36 -10.31 -4.66 36.04
C LEU A 36 -11.77 -4.80 35.58
N SER A 37 -11.99 -4.87 34.26
CA SER A 37 -13.24 -5.37 33.69
C SER A 37 -12.94 -6.35 32.57
N SER A 38 -13.43 -7.57 32.72
CA SER A 38 -13.49 -8.61 31.69
C SER A 38 -14.00 -8.04 30.35
N GLN A 39 -13.12 -7.93 29.35
CA GLN A 39 -13.49 -7.39 28.04
C GLN A 39 -14.07 -8.49 27.14
N PRO A 40 -15.31 -8.34 26.63
CA PRO A 40 -15.69 -9.00 25.40
C PRO A 40 -14.89 -8.38 24.25
N CYS A 41 -14.46 -9.23 23.30
CA CYS A 41 -13.66 -8.87 22.13
C CYS A 41 -14.26 -7.65 21.39
N ARG A 42 -13.70 -6.46 21.65
CA ARG A 42 -13.99 -5.24 20.89
C ARG A 42 -13.03 -5.24 19.71
N TYR A 43 -13.55 -5.52 18.51
CA TYR A 43 -12.86 -5.18 17.26
C TYR A 43 -12.49 -3.69 17.33
N GLN A 44 -11.19 -3.39 17.37
CA GLN A 44 -10.67 -2.02 17.39
C GLN A 44 -10.90 -1.41 16.00
N TYR A 45 -11.92 -0.57 15.90
CA TYR A 45 -12.19 0.22 14.70
C TYR A 45 -11.12 1.31 14.54
N HIS A 46 -10.61 1.50 13.31
CA HIS A 46 -9.79 2.65 12.85
C HIS A 46 -8.30 2.73 13.22
N THR A 47 -7.67 1.70 13.78
CA THR A 47 -6.23 1.76 14.09
C THR A 47 -5.39 1.52 12.83
N ALA A 48 -4.39 2.37 12.59
CA ALA A 48 -3.39 2.11 11.56
C ALA A 48 -2.68 0.78 11.86
N THR A 49 -2.57 -0.10 10.85
CA THR A 49 -1.92 -1.41 10.98
C THR A 49 -0.63 -1.41 10.19
N PHE A 50 0.41 -2.03 10.71
CA PHE A 50 1.71 -2.08 10.05
C PHE A 50 2.41 -3.41 10.35
N GLY A 51 3.38 -3.77 9.52
CA GLY A 51 4.15 -4.99 9.68
C GLY A 51 5.19 -5.17 8.59
N THR A 52 6.04 -6.18 8.73
CA THR A 52 7.13 -6.43 7.78
C THR A 52 6.63 -7.16 6.54
N LYS A 53 6.00 -8.33 6.70
CA LYS A 53 5.50 -9.17 5.61
C LYS A 53 4.04 -9.52 5.82
N THR A 54 3.32 -9.70 4.71
CA THR A 54 1.98 -10.27 4.77
C THR A 54 2.07 -11.76 5.11
N PRO A 55 1.14 -12.29 5.92
CA PRO A 55 1.17 -13.69 6.30
C PRO A 55 1.12 -14.64 5.08
N SER A 56 2.03 -15.63 5.02
CA SER A 56 2.03 -16.72 4.03
C SER A 56 1.81 -18.09 4.72
N PRO A 57 1.52 -19.19 4.00
CA PRO A 57 1.48 -20.53 4.60
C PRO A 57 2.89 -21.03 4.89
N ASP A 58 3.05 -21.73 6.02
CA ASP A 58 4.29 -22.44 6.34
C ASP A 58 4.47 -23.62 5.36
N ASN A 59 5.67 -23.75 4.77
CA ASN A 59 6.11 -24.84 3.87
C ASN A 59 5.81 -24.74 2.36
N VAL A 60 5.49 -23.56 1.81
CA VAL A 60 5.49 -23.40 0.34
C VAL A 60 6.88 -22.95 -0.11
N GLU A 61 7.76 -23.90 -0.42
CA GLU A 61 8.99 -23.60 -1.17
C GLU A 61 8.61 -23.20 -2.61
N SER A 62 8.40 -21.91 -2.83
CA SER A 62 8.31 -21.37 -4.19
C SER A 62 9.70 -21.32 -4.84
N SER A 63 9.78 -21.43 -6.15
CA SER A 63 10.98 -21.16 -6.95
C SER A 63 11.56 -19.78 -6.64
N LEU A 64 10.69 -18.82 -6.36
CA LEU A 64 11.02 -17.47 -5.92
C LEU A 64 11.84 -17.46 -4.61
N SER A 65 11.65 -18.40 -3.69
CA SER A 65 12.46 -18.45 -2.46
C SER A 65 13.95 -18.71 -2.71
N LYS A 66 14.29 -19.17 -3.92
CA LYS A 66 15.65 -19.51 -4.37
C LYS A 66 16.33 -18.37 -5.15
N THR A 67 15.69 -17.21 -5.31
CA THR A 67 16.26 -16.07 -6.03
C THR A 67 17.38 -15.41 -5.24
N VAL A 68 18.42 -14.93 -5.93
CA VAL A 68 19.58 -14.25 -5.33
C VAL A 68 19.19 -12.95 -4.62
N PHE A 69 18.16 -12.27 -5.12
CA PHE A 69 17.65 -11.04 -4.54
C PHE A 69 16.31 -11.26 -3.84
N ARG A 70 16.03 -10.43 -2.85
CA ARG A 70 14.77 -10.33 -2.13
C ARG A 70 14.49 -8.89 -1.72
N PHE A 71 13.23 -8.59 -1.43
CA PHE A 71 12.82 -7.42 -0.70
C PHE A 71 12.94 -7.65 0.81
N GLU A 72 13.56 -6.69 1.49
CA GLU A 72 13.24 -6.41 2.89
C GLU A 72 12.03 -5.49 2.90
N THR A 73 10.91 -6.01 3.41
CA THR A 73 9.61 -5.36 3.23
C THR A 73 9.10 -4.68 4.50
N GLY A 74 8.25 -3.70 4.28
CA GLY A 74 7.37 -3.10 5.29
C GLY A 74 6.04 -2.72 4.66
N TYR A 75 5.02 -2.58 5.48
CA TYR A 75 3.74 -2.00 5.05
C TYR A 75 3.11 -1.20 6.19
N ALA A 76 2.28 -0.23 5.80
CA ALA A 76 1.44 0.55 6.71
C ALA A 76 0.09 0.81 6.04
N LEU A 77 -0.99 0.62 6.79
CA LEU A 77 -2.36 0.59 6.31
C LEU A 77 -3.25 1.44 7.20
N ARG A 78 -4.09 2.27 6.60
CA ARG A 78 -5.13 3.02 7.30
C ARG A 78 -6.42 2.94 6.50
N PRO A 79 -7.45 2.26 7.02
CA PRO A 79 -8.70 2.17 6.30
C PRO A 79 -9.56 3.40 6.61
N LYS A 80 -10.12 4.03 5.58
CA LYS A 80 -11.22 5.00 5.67
C LYS A 80 -12.43 4.37 6.33
N ARG A 81 -12.72 3.10 6.01
CA ARG A 81 -13.82 2.33 6.61
C ARG A 81 -13.47 0.87 6.82
N PRO A 82 -14.14 0.15 7.73
CA PRO A 82 -13.86 -1.27 7.97
C PRO A 82 -13.97 -2.12 6.71
N SER A 83 -13.02 -3.04 6.51
CA SER A 83 -13.08 -4.03 5.43
C SER A 83 -14.31 -4.92 5.58
N ARG A 84 -14.91 -5.26 4.45
CA ARG A 84 -15.90 -6.33 4.41
C ARG A 84 -15.19 -7.68 4.56
N PRO A 85 -15.71 -8.60 5.39
CA PRO A 85 -15.14 -9.93 5.46
C PRO A 85 -15.25 -10.61 4.10
N PHE A 86 -14.26 -11.42 3.74
CA PHE A 86 -14.39 -12.21 2.53
C PHE A 86 -15.62 -13.11 2.61
N PRO A 87 -16.39 -13.24 1.53
CA PRO A 87 -17.60 -14.03 1.55
C PRO A 87 -17.31 -15.54 1.50
N PRO A 88 -18.28 -16.45 1.68
CA PRO A 88 -18.09 -17.85 1.29
C PRO A 88 -17.74 -17.99 -0.21
N PRO A 89 -16.86 -18.94 -0.61
CA PRO A 89 -16.25 -20.02 0.18
C PRO A 89 -14.97 -19.63 0.94
N PHE A 90 -14.56 -18.35 0.88
CA PHE A 90 -13.29 -17.84 1.41
C PHE A 90 -13.23 -17.94 2.94
N VAL A 91 -14.36 -17.75 3.63
CA VAL A 91 -14.50 -17.96 5.07
C VAL A 91 -15.29 -19.23 5.37
N SER A 92 -14.76 -20.11 6.23
CA SER A 92 -15.54 -21.18 6.84
C SER A 92 -16.30 -20.65 8.05
N ILE A 93 -17.62 -20.87 8.09
CA ILE A 93 -18.42 -20.56 9.27
C ILE A 93 -17.97 -21.49 10.40
N PRO A 94 -17.72 -21.00 11.64
CA PRO A 94 -17.45 -21.88 12.78
C PRO A 94 -18.59 -22.90 12.92
N SER A 95 -18.27 -24.17 13.19
CA SER A 95 -19.29 -25.18 13.49
C SER A 95 -20.15 -24.67 14.65
N SER A 96 -21.43 -24.44 14.39
CA SER A 96 -22.41 -23.97 15.38
C SER A 96 -23.10 -25.14 16.11
N SER A 97 -22.62 -26.37 15.93
CA SER A 97 -23.27 -27.58 16.42
C SER A 97 -22.42 -28.29 17.47
N PHE A 98 -22.96 -28.43 18.69
CA PHE A 98 -22.33 -29.20 19.79
C PHE A 98 -22.22 -30.71 19.52
N SER A 99 -22.82 -31.20 18.43
CA SER A 99 -22.78 -32.61 18.01
C SER A 99 -21.83 -32.89 16.84
N ASP A 100 -21.13 -31.88 16.32
CA ASP A 100 -19.99 -32.13 15.44
C ASP A 100 -18.86 -32.72 16.28
N PRO A 101 -18.22 -33.83 15.84
CA PRO A 101 -17.19 -34.48 16.63
C PRO A 101 -16.09 -33.49 17.01
N LEU A 102 -15.74 -33.47 18.29
CA LEU A 102 -14.67 -32.68 18.95
C LEU A 102 -13.25 -32.90 18.37
N THR A 103 -13.12 -33.46 17.17
CA THR A 103 -11.87 -33.82 16.51
C THR A 103 -11.19 -32.65 15.78
N THR A 104 -11.81 -31.46 15.73
CA THR A 104 -11.17 -30.24 15.19
C THR A 104 -10.24 -29.55 16.19
N HIS A 105 -10.17 -30.01 17.45
CA HIS A 105 -9.27 -29.47 18.47
C HIS A 105 -7.78 -29.80 18.27
N SER A 106 -7.42 -30.71 17.35
CA SER A 106 -6.04 -31.20 17.19
C SER A 106 -5.24 -30.53 16.06
N LYS A 107 -5.77 -29.49 15.43
CA LYS A 107 -4.95 -28.61 14.60
C LYS A 107 -5.06 -27.19 15.14
N SER A 108 -3.92 -26.66 15.58
CA SER A 108 -3.59 -25.23 15.56
C SER A 108 -3.63 -24.71 14.11
N GLN A 109 -4.74 -24.96 13.40
CA GLN A 109 -4.95 -24.59 12.02
C GLN A 109 -5.30 -23.12 12.05
N ASP A 110 -4.30 -22.32 11.69
CA ASP A 110 -4.42 -21.02 11.08
C ASP A 110 -5.85 -20.73 10.57
N ARG A 111 -6.55 -19.86 11.30
CA ARG A 111 -7.98 -19.51 11.09
C ARG A 111 -8.19 -18.57 9.91
N ARG A 112 -7.13 -18.27 9.15
CA ARG A 112 -7.20 -17.41 7.98
C ARG A 112 -8.11 -18.02 6.89
N PRO A 113 -8.83 -17.18 6.14
CA PRO A 113 -9.61 -17.57 4.97
C PRO A 113 -8.86 -18.45 3.97
N LYS A 114 -9.56 -19.37 3.31
CA LYS A 114 -9.01 -20.29 2.30
C LYS A 114 -9.90 -20.40 1.07
N VAL A 115 -9.29 -20.65 -0.08
CA VAL A 115 -9.96 -20.84 -1.38
C VAL A 115 -9.29 -21.99 -2.10
N GLY A 116 -10.06 -22.97 -2.56
CA GLY A 116 -9.47 -24.16 -3.21
C GLY A 116 -8.50 -24.94 -2.32
N GLY A 117 -8.58 -24.79 -0.99
CA GLY A 117 -7.64 -25.38 -0.02
C GLY A 117 -6.36 -24.56 0.21
N GLU A 118 -6.11 -23.55 -0.60
CA GLU A 118 -5.00 -22.60 -0.44
C GLU A 118 -5.42 -21.43 0.45
N LEU A 119 -4.45 -20.91 1.20
CA LEU A 119 -4.69 -19.80 2.11
C LEU A 119 -4.67 -18.47 1.36
N ILE A 120 -5.63 -17.59 1.65
CA ILE A 120 -5.68 -16.25 1.06
C ILE A 120 -4.38 -15.51 1.37
N ARG A 121 -3.78 -15.00 0.30
CA ARG A 121 -2.58 -14.16 0.35
C ARG A 121 -3.00 -12.71 0.59
N GLY A 122 -2.15 -11.96 1.28
CA GLY A 122 -2.33 -10.54 1.49
C GLY A 122 -3.20 -10.18 2.69
N LEU A 123 -3.44 -8.87 2.83
CA LEU A 123 -4.27 -8.27 3.86
C LEU A 123 -5.26 -7.30 3.22
N THR A 124 -6.43 -7.13 3.81
CA THR A 124 -7.43 -6.14 3.40
C THR A 124 -7.28 -4.85 4.22
N ASN A 125 -7.43 -3.70 3.58
CA ASN A 125 -7.41 -2.38 4.20
C ASN A 125 -8.58 -1.52 3.70
N GLY A 126 -9.72 -1.63 4.36
CA GLY A 126 -10.97 -1.07 3.83
C GLY A 126 -11.37 -1.85 2.57
N ASP A 127 -11.46 -1.15 1.44
CA ASP A 127 -11.68 -1.75 0.13
C ASP A 127 -10.38 -2.16 -0.57
N ASP A 128 -9.23 -1.69 -0.10
CA ASP A 128 -7.92 -2.10 -0.62
C ASP A 128 -7.56 -3.53 -0.24
N ALA A 129 -6.69 -4.15 -1.05
CA ALA A 129 -5.90 -5.30 -0.66
C ALA A 129 -4.41 -5.07 -0.95
N ILE A 130 -3.56 -5.60 -0.08
CA ILE A 130 -2.11 -5.47 -0.17
C ILE A 130 -1.40 -6.82 -0.04
N LEU A 131 -0.23 -6.94 -0.67
CA LEU A 131 0.68 -8.06 -0.51
C LEU A 131 2.11 -7.56 -0.33
N ALA A 132 2.79 -8.06 0.69
CA ALA A 132 4.19 -7.76 0.96
C ALA A 132 4.95 -9.09 1.19
N ALA A 133 5.70 -9.52 0.19
CA ALA A 133 6.48 -10.75 0.20
C ALA A 133 7.90 -10.51 -0.32
N ASP A 134 8.78 -11.49 -0.10
CA ASP A 134 10.20 -11.42 -0.46
C ASP A 134 10.46 -11.04 -1.92
N ASN A 135 9.56 -11.36 -2.85
CA ASN A 135 9.77 -11.07 -4.27
C ASN A 135 8.56 -10.42 -4.92
N PHE A 136 7.55 -10.07 -4.14
CA PHE A 136 6.30 -9.55 -4.69
C PHE A 136 5.71 -8.52 -3.75
N LEU A 137 5.49 -7.33 -4.29
CA LEU A 137 4.74 -6.25 -3.66
C LEU A 137 3.50 -6.00 -4.50
N GLY A 138 2.39 -5.69 -3.85
CA GLY A 138 1.18 -5.33 -4.58
C GLY A 138 0.21 -4.53 -3.74
N VAL A 139 -0.49 -3.61 -4.42
CA VAL A 139 -1.62 -2.86 -3.89
C VAL A 139 -2.73 -2.87 -4.93
N ASN A 140 -3.94 -3.18 -4.47
CA ASN A 140 -5.14 -3.22 -5.25
C ASN A 140 -6.16 -2.33 -4.57
N ASP A 141 -6.54 -1.23 -5.19
CA ASP A 141 -7.57 -0.35 -4.67
C ASP A 141 -8.93 -0.81 -5.19
N GLY A 142 -9.83 -1.04 -4.25
CA GLY A 142 -11.17 -1.53 -4.48
C GLY A 142 -12.18 -0.40 -4.60
N VAL A 143 -12.98 -0.39 -5.66
CA VAL A 143 -13.97 0.70 -5.81
C VAL A 143 -15.05 0.64 -4.73
N GLY A 144 -15.02 1.63 -3.83
CA GLY A 144 -15.85 1.66 -2.63
C GLY A 144 -17.37 1.70 -2.89
N ALA A 145 -17.81 2.13 -4.08
CA ALA A 145 -19.23 2.13 -4.45
C ALA A 145 -19.86 0.73 -4.38
N TRP A 146 -19.07 -0.34 -4.56
CA TRP A 146 -19.56 -1.72 -4.45
C TRP A 146 -20.11 -2.04 -3.07
N ALA A 147 -19.63 -1.41 -1.99
CA ALA A 147 -20.16 -1.66 -0.65
C ALA A 147 -21.58 -1.14 -0.42
N THR A 148 -22.18 -0.43 -1.38
CA THR A 148 -23.63 -0.16 -1.35
C THR A 148 -24.46 -1.39 -1.69
N LYS A 149 -23.85 -2.40 -2.33
CA LYS A 149 -24.49 -3.66 -2.71
C LYS A 149 -24.20 -4.75 -1.66
N PRO A 150 -25.17 -5.62 -1.34
CA PRO A 150 -24.93 -6.76 -0.44
C PRO A 150 -23.82 -7.69 -0.94
N GLN A 151 -23.74 -7.89 -2.27
CA GLN A 151 -22.71 -8.73 -2.90
C GLN A 151 -21.35 -8.03 -3.10
N GLY A 152 -21.24 -6.74 -2.76
CA GLY A 152 -20.04 -5.95 -3.01
C GLY A 152 -18.86 -6.34 -2.13
N HIS A 153 -17.79 -6.87 -2.74
CA HIS A 153 -16.50 -7.16 -2.11
C HIS A 153 -15.39 -6.79 -3.08
N ALA A 154 -14.42 -6.01 -2.61
CA ALA A 154 -13.36 -5.52 -3.46
C ALA A 154 -12.05 -6.32 -3.30
N ALA A 155 -11.19 -6.21 -4.33
CA ALA A 155 -9.77 -6.56 -4.29
C ALA A 155 -9.36 -8.04 -4.04
N LEU A 156 -10.12 -9.02 -4.53
CA LEU A 156 -9.73 -10.46 -4.44
C LEU A 156 -8.64 -10.91 -5.42
N ILE A 157 -8.42 -10.18 -6.51
CA ILE A 157 -7.52 -10.58 -7.60
C ILE A 157 -6.05 -10.68 -7.17
N LEU A 158 -5.63 -9.88 -6.19
CA LEU A 158 -4.24 -9.88 -5.70
C LEU A 158 -3.83 -11.25 -5.13
N HIS A 159 -4.77 -11.97 -4.53
CA HIS A 159 -4.53 -13.32 -4.03
C HIS A 159 -4.18 -14.29 -5.17
N PHE A 160 -5.03 -14.36 -6.19
CA PHE A 160 -4.82 -15.25 -7.33
C PHE A 160 -3.60 -14.84 -8.15
N TRP A 161 -3.31 -13.53 -8.22
CA TRP A 161 -2.12 -13.05 -8.90
C TRP A 161 -0.84 -13.49 -8.20
N ALA A 162 -0.78 -13.36 -6.87
CA ALA A 162 0.35 -13.88 -6.09
C ALA A 162 0.56 -15.37 -6.33
N LEU A 163 -0.52 -16.15 -6.37
CA LEU A 163 -0.46 -17.59 -6.64
C LEU A 163 0.03 -17.90 -8.05
N GLU A 164 -0.47 -17.20 -9.08
CA GLU A 164 0.01 -17.42 -10.46
C GLU A 164 1.49 -17.09 -10.60
N CYS A 165 1.98 -16.03 -9.95
CA CYS A 165 3.41 -15.71 -9.87
C CYS A 165 4.19 -16.84 -9.16
N GLU A 166 3.75 -17.27 -7.97
CA GLU A 166 4.39 -18.36 -7.22
C GLU A 166 4.44 -19.68 -8.03
N ARG A 167 3.39 -20.00 -8.78
CA ARG A 167 3.24 -21.24 -9.56
C ARG A 167 4.08 -21.24 -10.84
N ARG A 168 4.18 -20.10 -11.53
CA ARG A 168 4.71 -20.04 -12.91
C ARG A 168 6.10 -19.47 -13.04
N ILE A 169 6.55 -18.68 -12.08
CA ILE A 169 7.88 -18.10 -12.17
C ILE A 169 8.89 -19.22 -12.05
N SER A 170 9.71 -19.35 -13.09
CA SER A 170 10.88 -20.22 -13.08
C SER A 170 12.11 -19.37 -13.30
N CYS A 171 13.25 -19.78 -12.75
CA CYS A 171 14.54 -19.13 -13.03
C CYS A 171 14.97 -19.29 -14.50
N ASN A 172 14.24 -20.10 -15.29
CA ASN A 172 14.62 -20.51 -16.64
C ASN A 172 13.85 -19.78 -17.74
N SER A 173 12.93 -18.86 -17.42
CA SER A 173 12.11 -18.15 -18.39
C SER A 173 11.79 -16.73 -17.96
N THR A 174 11.79 -15.79 -18.90
CA THR A 174 11.30 -14.43 -18.69
C THR A 174 9.83 -14.47 -18.22
N PRO A 175 9.48 -13.88 -17.07
CA PRO A 175 8.11 -13.80 -16.61
C PRO A 175 7.23 -12.95 -17.55
N ASP A 176 6.04 -13.45 -17.89
CA ASP A 176 4.98 -12.67 -18.53
C ASP A 176 3.91 -12.37 -17.50
N THR A 177 4.09 -11.25 -16.79
CA THR A 177 3.24 -10.88 -15.65
C THR A 177 1.84 -10.44 -16.07
N VAL A 178 1.65 -10.01 -17.33
CA VAL A 178 0.33 -9.67 -17.88
C VAL A 178 -0.49 -10.92 -18.14
N GLU A 179 0.15 -11.95 -18.71
CA GLU A 179 -0.49 -13.27 -18.86
C GLU A 179 -0.82 -13.91 -17.49
N PHE A 180 0.03 -13.71 -16.47
CA PHE A 180 -0.27 -14.15 -15.11
C PHE A 180 -1.47 -13.41 -14.51
N LEU A 181 -1.56 -12.09 -14.74
CA LEU A 181 -2.72 -11.29 -14.36
C LEU A 181 -4.00 -11.74 -15.07
N GLN A 182 -3.94 -12.05 -16.36
CA GLN A 182 -5.08 -12.55 -17.13
C GLN A 182 -5.66 -13.82 -16.50
N ARG A 183 -4.80 -14.79 -16.18
CA ARG A 183 -5.22 -16.05 -15.54
C ARG A 183 -5.76 -15.81 -14.14
N ALA A 184 -5.11 -14.95 -13.36
CA ALA A 184 -5.58 -14.56 -12.04
C ALA A 184 -6.96 -13.88 -12.09
N TYR A 185 -7.20 -13.04 -13.10
CA TYR A 185 -8.48 -12.40 -13.35
C TYR A 185 -9.57 -13.44 -13.66
N GLU A 186 -9.31 -14.38 -14.57
CA GLU A 186 -10.23 -15.48 -14.89
C GLU A 186 -10.54 -16.37 -13.68
N GLU A 187 -9.53 -16.72 -12.88
CA GLU A 187 -9.69 -17.51 -11.65
C GLU A 187 -10.50 -16.74 -10.61
N THR A 188 -10.28 -15.42 -10.51
CA THR A 188 -11.06 -14.53 -9.64
C THR A 188 -12.53 -14.53 -10.05
N LEU A 189 -12.84 -14.31 -11.33
CA LEU A 189 -14.22 -14.32 -11.83
C LEU A 189 -14.90 -15.65 -11.52
N ASN A 190 -14.25 -16.77 -11.85
CA ASN A 190 -14.77 -18.11 -11.60
C ASN A 190 -15.02 -18.39 -10.11
N SER A 191 -14.16 -17.86 -9.22
CA SER A 191 -14.27 -18.04 -7.77
C SER A 191 -15.26 -17.08 -7.11
N THR A 192 -15.69 -16.03 -7.84
CA THR A 192 -16.54 -14.95 -7.32
C THR A 192 -17.84 -14.76 -8.10
N ASN A 193 -18.33 -15.80 -8.78
CA ASN A 193 -19.55 -15.74 -9.62
C ASN A 193 -20.79 -15.07 -9.00
N TYR A 194 -20.90 -15.03 -7.66
CA TYR A 194 -22.01 -14.40 -6.93
C TYR A 194 -21.65 -13.02 -6.34
N TRP A 195 -20.37 -12.70 -6.25
CA TRP A 195 -19.84 -11.50 -5.61
C TRP A 195 -19.48 -10.47 -6.67
N LEU A 196 -19.70 -9.21 -6.35
CA LEU A 196 -19.50 -8.12 -7.30
C LEU A 196 -18.38 -7.22 -6.77
N GLY A 197 -17.54 -6.76 -7.67
CA GLY A 197 -16.44 -5.88 -7.30
C GLY A 197 -15.60 -5.52 -8.50
N THR A 198 -14.96 -4.37 -8.42
CA THR A 198 -13.90 -3.96 -9.34
C THR A 198 -12.75 -3.41 -8.53
N THR A 199 -11.55 -3.49 -9.09
CA THR A 199 -10.33 -3.06 -8.43
C THR A 199 -9.30 -2.61 -9.44
N THR A 200 -8.52 -1.59 -9.10
CA THR A 200 -7.27 -1.27 -9.77
C THR A 200 -6.18 -2.20 -9.24
N SER A 201 -5.00 -2.20 -9.86
CA SER A 201 -3.90 -3.01 -9.37
C SER A 201 -2.54 -2.49 -9.81
N ALA A 202 -1.63 -2.37 -8.86
CA ALA A 202 -0.22 -2.09 -9.08
C ALA A 202 0.61 -3.19 -8.39
N THR A 203 1.41 -3.92 -9.16
CA THR A 203 2.28 -4.97 -8.62
C THR A 203 3.71 -4.83 -9.10
N ALA A 204 4.63 -5.23 -8.24
CA ALA A 204 6.06 -5.23 -8.49
C ALA A 204 6.64 -6.59 -8.13
N LEU A 205 7.09 -7.31 -9.16
CA LEU A 205 7.72 -8.62 -9.05
C LEU A 205 9.23 -8.48 -9.18
N LEU A 206 9.97 -8.88 -8.15
CA LEU A 206 11.42 -8.96 -8.16
C LEU A 206 11.86 -10.30 -8.74
N TYR A 207 12.71 -10.21 -9.74
CA TYR A 207 13.30 -11.34 -10.45
C TYR A 207 14.81 -11.18 -10.51
N SER A 208 15.52 -12.28 -10.75
CA SER A 208 16.98 -12.30 -10.87
C SER A 208 17.37 -12.77 -12.27
N THR A 209 18.24 -12.04 -12.95
CA THR A 209 18.84 -12.51 -14.21
C THR A 209 19.85 -13.61 -13.93
N SER A 210 19.40 -14.82 -13.70
CA SER A 210 20.28 -15.99 -13.74
C SER A 210 19.73 -16.93 -14.80
N ASN A 211 20.11 -16.72 -16.05
CA ASN A 211 19.73 -17.69 -17.07
C ASN A 211 20.77 -17.81 -18.18
N THR A 212 21.04 -19.06 -18.53
CA THR A 212 21.92 -19.58 -19.60
C THR A 212 23.41 -19.73 -19.24
N ASN A 213 23.80 -20.98 -18.96
CA ASN A 213 25.15 -21.55 -19.12
C ASN A 213 26.36 -20.66 -18.71
N ASN A 214 26.92 -20.91 -17.51
CA ASN A 214 28.23 -20.45 -17.02
C ASN A 214 28.35 -19.07 -16.33
N ASP A 215 27.28 -18.31 -16.12
CA ASP A 215 27.39 -17.09 -15.30
C ASP A 215 27.31 -17.43 -13.80
N ASN A 216 28.39 -17.14 -13.07
CA ASN A 216 28.46 -17.27 -11.62
C ASN A 216 27.35 -16.43 -10.97
N GLU A 217 26.71 -16.94 -9.90
CA GLU A 217 25.70 -16.22 -9.09
C GLU A 217 26.16 -14.79 -8.70
N GLU A 218 27.46 -14.56 -8.63
CA GLU A 218 28.11 -13.28 -8.38
C GLU A 218 27.64 -12.15 -9.32
N ASN A 219 27.38 -12.46 -10.60
CA ASN A 219 26.98 -11.49 -11.63
C ASN A 219 25.46 -11.32 -11.80
N ALA A 220 24.63 -12.00 -10.99
CA ALA A 220 23.18 -11.86 -11.07
C ALA A 220 22.77 -10.40 -10.82
N LYS A 221 21.81 -9.90 -11.61
CA LYS A 221 21.25 -8.55 -11.45
C LYS A 221 19.76 -8.63 -11.08
N PRO A 222 19.27 -7.74 -10.21
CA PRO A 222 17.86 -7.67 -9.89
C PRO A 222 17.09 -6.97 -11.01
N LEU A 223 16.04 -7.61 -11.50
CA LEU A 223 15.06 -7.04 -12.43
C LEU A 223 13.72 -6.89 -11.73
N LEU A 224 13.08 -5.73 -11.92
CA LEU A 224 11.75 -5.45 -11.45
C LEU A 224 10.77 -5.49 -12.62
N TYR A 225 9.74 -6.33 -12.51
CA TYR A 225 8.60 -6.33 -13.41
C TYR A 225 7.45 -5.60 -12.73
N VAL A 226 7.11 -4.42 -13.24
CA VAL A 226 6.00 -3.61 -12.77
C VAL A 226 4.81 -3.83 -13.69
N THR A 227 3.68 -4.28 -13.14
CA THR A 227 2.44 -4.45 -13.90
C THR A 227 1.35 -3.59 -13.28
N ASN A 228 0.81 -2.66 -14.06
CA ASN A 228 -0.17 -1.69 -13.58
C ASN A 228 -1.46 -1.74 -14.39
N ILE A 229 -2.60 -1.61 -13.70
CA ILE A 229 -3.88 -1.26 -14.28
C ILE A 229 -4.65 -0.31 -13.35
N GLY A 230 -5.04 0.86 -13.85
CA GLY A 230 -5.67 1.92 -13.06
C GLY A 230 -4.68 2.95 -12.52
N ASP A 231 -4.95 3.47 -11.33
CA ASP A 231 -4.30 4.65 -10.74
C ASP A 231 -3.46 4.35 -9.48
N CYS A 232 -3.49 3.14 -8.92
CA CYS A 232 -2.43 2.68 -8.01
C CYS A 232 -1.05 2.82 -8.69
N GLN A 233 -0.01 3.03 -7.89
CA GLN A 233 1.32 3.35 -8.42
C GLN A 233 2.43 2.49 -7.83
N ILE A 234 3.39 2.16 -8.70
CA ILE A 234 4.73 1.71 -8.32
C ILE A 234 5.70 2.87 -8.49
N ILE A 235 6.45 3.19 -7.44
CA ILE A 235 7.50 4.21 -7.44
C ILE A 235 8.82 3.53 -7.06
N VAL A 236 9.87 3.77 -7.84
CA VAL A 236 11.22 3.27 -7.57
C VAL A 236 12.12 4.45 -7.23
N ILE A 237 12.72 4.43 -6.05
CA ILE A 237 13.63 5.46 -5.53
C ILE A 237 15.01 4.84 -5.37
N ARG A 238 16.04 5.59 -5.79
CA ARG A 238 17.43 5.27 -5.47
C ARG A 238 17.94 6.23 -4.41
N PRO A 239 18.07 5.80 -3.14
CA PRO A 239 18.49 6.69 -2.06
C PRO A 239 19.87 7.30 -2.28
N SER A 240 20.82 6.52 -2.83
CA SER A 240 22.19 6.99 -3.11
C SER A 240 22.25 8.15 -4.12
N ASP A 241 21.30 8.21 -5.05
CA ASP A 241 21.17 9.28 -6.05
C ASP A 241 20.20 10.38 -5.58
N GLY A 242 19.44 10.15 -4.51
CA GLY A 242 18.42 11.07 -3.99
C GLY A 242 17.30 11.38 -5.00
N LYS A 243 16.90 10.41 -5.84
CA LYS A 243 15.93 10.64 -6.92
C LYS A 243 14.96 9.46 -7.14
N ILE A 244 13.81 9.77 -7.74
CA ILE A 244 12.89 8.79 -8.29
C ILE A 244 13.46 8.30 -9.65
N LEU A 245 13.68 7.00 -9.78
CA LEU A 245 14.11 6.36 -11.02
C LEU A 245 12.95 6.07 -11.96
N PHE A 246 11.81 5.69 -11.38
CA PHE A 246 10.63 5.28 -12.11
C PHE A 246 9.37 5.56 -11.29
N LYS A 247 8.30 5.91 -12.00
CA LYS A 247 6.94 6.01 -11.48
C LYS A 247 6.00 5.45 -12.54
N SER A 248 5.13 4.51 -12.18
CA SER A 248 4.15 3.98 -13.11
C SER A 248 3.14 5.06 -13.50
N ARG A 249 2.68 5.00 -14.76
CA ARG A 249 1.69 5.95 -15.27
C ARG A 249 0.29 5.51 -14.88
N GLU A 250 -0.49 6.45 -14.36
CA GLU A 250 -1.92 6.24 -14.07
C GLU A 250 -2.73 6.04 -15.35
N GLN A 251 -3.82 5.32 -15.24
CA GLN A 251 -4.72 5.02 -16.34
C GLN A 251 -6.14 5.40 -15.97
N TRP A 252 -6.74 6.28 -16.78
CA TRP A 252 -8.04 6.89 -16.53
C TRP A 252 -8.93 6.81 -17.76
N HIS A 253 -10.19 6.45 -17.58
CA HIS A 253 -11.21 6.69 -18.61
C HIS A 253 -11.60 8.17 -18.65
N TRP A 254 -11.72 8.76 -17.45
CA TRP A 254 -11.87 10.18 -17.16
C TRP A 254 -11.44 10.42 -15.70
N PHE A 255 -11.42 11.68 -15.27
CA PHE A 255 -11.05 12.06 -13.91
C PHE A 255 -11.83 11.27 -12.84
N ASP A 256 -11.10 10.74 -11.85
CA ASP A 256 -11.64 9.93 -10.74
C ASP A 256 -12.36 8.63 -11.19
N CYS A 257 -12.09 8.17 -12.42
CA CYS A 257 -12.55 6.90 -12.96
C CYS A 257 -11.39 6.12 -13.62
N PRO A 258 -10.62 5.38 -12.80
CA PRO A 258 -9.48 4.63 -13.30
C PRO A 258 -9.91 3.38 -14.06
N TYR A 259 -8.98 2.86 -14.85
CA TYR A 259 -9.12 1.52 -15.41
C TYR A 259 -9.20 0.49 -14.29
N GLN A 260 -10.10 -0.47 -14.40
CA GLN A 260 -10.40 -1.38 -13.29
C GLN A 260 -10.77 -2.78 -13.74
N LEU A 261 -10.30 -3.79 -13.03
CA LEU A 261 -10.64 -5.19 -13.31
C LEU A 261 -11.78 -5.65 -12.42
N GLY A 262 -12.74 -6.37 -12.98
CA GLY A 262 -13.77 -7.04 -12.21
C GLY A 262 -15.11 -7.16 -12.93
N THR A 263 -16.17 -7.18 -12.13
CA THR A 263 -17.55 -7.36 -12.59
C THR A 263 -17.99 -6.22 -13.52
N ASN A 264 -18.46 -6.58 -14.72
CA ASN A 264 -18.96 -5.65 -15.74
C ASN A 264 -17.96 -4.56 -16.16
N SER A 265 -16.67 -4.73 -15.87
CA SER A 265 -15.67 -3.85 -16.44
C SER A 265 -15.45 -4.16 -17.92
N VAL A 266 -15.21 -3.12 -18.71
CA VAL A 266 -14.77 -3.24 -20.09
C VAL A 266 -13.26 -3.47 -20.19
N ASP A 267 -12.53 -3.19 -19.11
CA ASP A 267 -11.08 -3.33 -19.06
C ASP A 267 -10.67 -4.78 -18.86
N GLN A 268 -9.64 -5.19 -19.59
CA GLN A 268 -9.12 -6.54 -19.61
C GLN A 268 -7.61 -6.53 -19.41
N PRO A 269 -7.03 -7.47 -18.64
CA PRO A 269 -5.59 -7.52 -18.39
C PRO A 269 -4.75 -7.46 -19.67
N LEU A 270 -5.01 -8.37 -20.63
CA LEU A 270 -4.24 -8.45 -21.87
C LEU A 270 -4.33 -7.20 -22.75
N SER A 271 -5.41 -6.42 -22.63
CA SER A 271 -5.64 -5.25 -23.49
C SER A 271 -5.21 -3.94 -22.84
N ASN A 272 -5.23 -3.87 -21.51
CA ASN A 272 -5.13 -2.59 -20.80
C ASN A 272 -4.01 -2.53 -19.76
N ALA A 273 -3.53 -3.67 -19.24
CA ALA A 273 -2.44 -3.67 -18.28
C ALA A 273 -1.13 -3.22 -18.95
N VAL A 274 -0.35 -2.41 -18.25
CA VAL A 274 0.95 -1.93 -18.70
C VAL A 274 2.05 -2.65 -17.93
N LEU A 275 2.97 -3.26 -18.67
CA LEU A 275 4.18 -3.88 -18.15
C LEU A 275 5.39 -2.97 -18.37
N ASN A 276 6.13 -2.68 -17.31
CA ASN A 276 7.44 -2.05 -17.36
C ASN A 276 8.48 -2.95 -16.71
N THR A 277 9.68 -3.02 -17.30
CA THR A 277 10.81 -3.77 -16.75
C THR A 277 11.97 -2.83 -16.46
N LEU A 278 12.54 -2.92 -15.27
CA LEU A 278 13.60 -2.04 -14.79
C LEU A 278 14.73 -2.88 -14.18
N GLU A 279 15.98 -2.53 -14.45
CA GLU A 279 17.13 -3.05 -13.70
C GLU A 279 17.27 -2.25 -12.40
N LEU A 280 17.29 -2.95 -11.26
CA LEU A 280 17.52 -2.34 -9.97
C LEU A 280 19.00 -2.45 -9.57
N ALA A 281 19.39 -1.64 -8.59
CA ALA A 281 20.58 -1.84 -7.79
C ALA A 281 20.19 -2.37 -6.40
N GLU A 282 21.18 -2.92 -5.67
CA GLU A 282 21.02 -3.13 -4.24
C GLU A 282 20.69 -1.79 -3.56
N ASP A 283 19.85 -1.85 -2.52
CA ASP A 283 19.34 -0.71 -1.76
C ASP A 283 18.34 0.21 -2.48
N ASP A 284 18.02 -0.04 -3.75
CA ASP A 284 16.88 0.61 -4.40
C ASP A 284 15.59 0.27 -3.65
N ILE A 285 14.72 1.26 -3.52
CA ILE A 285 13.46 1.17 -2.80
C ILE A 285 12.31 1.14 -3.80
N VAL A 286 11.43 0.16 -3.64
CA VAL A 286 10.22 0.00 -4.42
C VAL A 286 9.02 0.24 -3.51
N LEU A 287 8.18 1.19 -3.89
CA LEU A 287 6.91 1.51 -3.25
C LEU A 287 5.78 1.00 -4.14
N ALA A 288 4.80 0.31 -3.55
CA ALA A 288 3.48 0.10 -4.12
C ALA A 288 2.46 0.82 -3.24
N VAL A 289 1.71 1.76 -3.82
CA VAL A 289 0.82 2.66 -3.07
C VAL A 289 -0.54 2.79 -3.75
N SER A 290 -1.61 2.96 -2.95
CA SER A 290 -2.95 3.28 -3.43
C SER A 290 -3.09 4.78 -3.75
N ASP A 291 -4.21 5.15 -4.38
CA ASP A 291 -4.58 6.53 -4.67
C ASP A 291 -4.56 7.42 -3.41
N GLY A 292 -4.92 6.86 -2.24
CA GLY A 292 -4.92 7.53 -0.94
C GLY A 292 -3.57 8.13 -0.53
N VAL A 293 -2.46 7.70 -1.13
CA VAL A 293 -1.15 8.36 -0.97
C VAL A 293 -0.94 9.45 -2.04
N ILE A 294 -1.09 9.09 -3.30
CA ILE A 294 -0.64 9.89 -4.46
C ILE A 294 -1.60 11.03 -4.80
N ASP A 295 -2.85 10.94 -4.35
CA ASP A 295 -3.82 12.03 -4.39
C ASP A 295 -3.54 13.10 -3.32
N ASN A 296 -2.74 12.75 -2.30
CA ASN A 296 -2.48 13.59 -1.13
C ASN A 296 -1.01 14.03 -1.00
N LEU A 297 -0.08 13.49 -1.79
CA LEU A 297 1.34 13.85 -1.75
C LEU A 297 1.93 13.95 -3.16
N TRP A 298 2.67 15.02 -3.45
CA TRP A 298 3.42 15.12 -4.71
C TRP A 298 4.67 14.24 -4.69
N ASP A 299 5.20 13.94 -5.87
CA ASP A 299 6.40 13.09 -6.06
C ASP A 299 7.59 13.54 -5.23
N HIS A 300 7.82 14.86 -5.17
CA HIS A 300 8.93 15.43 -4.41
C HIS A 300 8.74 15.28 -2.89
N GLU A 301 7.50 15.26 -2.40
CA GLU A 301 7.18 15.03 -0.99
C GLU A 301 7.33 13.55 -0.62
N VAL A 302 6.87 12.64 -1.49
CA VAL A 302 7.09 11.19 -1.32
C VAL A 302 8.58 10.90 -1.26
N LEU A 303 9.36 11.43 -2.20
CA LEU A 303 10.81 11.28 -2.22
C LEU A 303 11.46 11.84 -0.95
N ALA A 304 11.15 13.09 -0.57
CA ALA A 304 11.72 13.72 0.62
C ALA A 304 11.37 12.94 1.89
N ASN A 305 10.12 12.48 2.03
CA ASN A 305 9.67 11.71 3.19
C ASN A 305 10.43 10.38 3.30
N VAL A 306 10.61 9.66 2.19
CA VAL A 306 11.33 8.38 2.16
C VAL A 306 12.79 8.58 2.55
N LEU A 307 13.50 9.53 1.92
CA LEU A 307 14.91 9.80 2.23
C LEU A 307 15.10 10.25 3.68
N GLU A 308 14.30 11.21 4.15
CA GLU A 308 14.38 11.68 5.54
C GLU A 308 14.02 10.56 6.54
N SER A 309 13.18 9.59 6.15
CA SER A 309 12.84 8.45 7.00
C SER A 309 13.97 7.45 7.12
N ILE A 310 14.72 7.22 6.05
CA ILE A 310 15.93 6.38 6.07
C ILE A 310 17.01 7.05 6.92
N ASP A 311 17.28 8.34 6.67
CA ASP A 311 18.30 9.08 7.42
C ASP A 311 18.02 9.08 8.93
N LYS A 312 16.76 9.29 9.34
CA LYS A 312 16.37 9.23 10.76
C LYS A 312 16.47 7.84 11.36
N TRP A 313 16.17 6.80 10.58
CA TRP A 313 16.34 5.43 11.02
C TRP A 313 17.83 5.14 11.30
N ASP A 314 18.69 5.51 10.35
CA ASP A 314 20.13 5.27 10.42
C ASP A 314 20.81 6.11 11.52
N SER A 315 20.34 7.33 11.77
CA SER A 315 20.81 8.17 12.87
C SER A 315 20.26 7.75 14.24
N GLY A 316 19.31 6.81 14.28
CA GLY A 316 18.60 6.39 15.49
C GLY A 316 17.59 7.41 16.02
N ASP A 317 17.29 8.48 15.27
CA ASP A 317 16.29 9.49 15.62
C ASP A 317 14.89 9.07 15.16
N ILE A 318 14.45 7.90 15.64
CA ILE A 318 13.11 7.37 15.36
C ILE A 318 12.02 8.06 16.20
N GLY A 319 12.37 9.05 17.03
CA GLY A 319 11.45 9.79 17.89
C GLY A 319 10.62 8.89 18.81
N GLY A 320 9.36 9.25 19.02
CA GLY A 320 8.39 8.49 19.82
C GLY A 320 7.69 7.36 19.07
N TRP A 321 8.18 6.95 17.90
CA TRP A 321 7.54 5.90 17.11
C TRP A 321 7.84 4.53 17.73
N GLU A 322 6.80 3.81 18.14
CA GLU A 322 6.92 2.42 18.58
C GLU A 322 7.34 1.56 17.40
N VAL A 323 8.61 1.17 17.35
CA VAL A 323 9.05 0.15 16.41
C VAL A 323 9.00 -1.16 17.18
N GLU A 324 7.95 -1.94 16.98
CA GLU A 324 8.05 -3.36 17.34
C GLU A 324 9.25 -3.89 16.57
N ARG A 325 10.33 -4.21 17.30
CA ARG A 325 11.45 -4.98 16.76
C ARG A 325 10.90 -6.38 16.47
N ALA A 326 10.14 -6.50 15.38
CA ALA A 326 9.61 -7.75 14.88
C ALA A 326 10.78 -8.73 14.83
N ALA A 327 10.65 -9.81 15.59
CA ALA A 327 11.74 -10.71 15.94
C ALA A 327 12.59 -11.09 14.70
N GLY A 328 13.84 -10.60 14.65
CA GLY A 328 14.90 -11.26 13.89
C GLY A 328 15.79 -10.42 12.97
N SER A 329 15.42 -9.21 12.52
CA SER A 329 16.35 -8.38 11.71
C SER A 329 16.13 -6.88 11.90
N SER A 330 17.20 -6.16 12.26
CA SER A 330 17.21 -4.70 12.40
C SER A 330 16.82 -3.96 11.12
N SER A 331 16.98 -4.58 9.95
CA SER A 331 16.71 -3.94 8.65
C SER A 331 15.23 -3.90 8.27
N ALA A 332 14.46 -4.96 8.55
CA ALA A 332 13.03 -5.02 8.24
C ALA A 332 12.21 -3.98 9.04
N GLY A 333 12.69 -3.60 10.23
CA GLY A 333 12.11 -2.50 11.01
C GLY A 333 12.20 -1.13 10.33
N SER A 334 13.25 -0.89 9.54
CA SER A 334 13.46 0.36 8.80
C SER A 334 12.33 0.59 7.80
N MET A 335 12.02 -0.41 7.00
CA MET A 335 10.99 -0.31 5.96
C MET A 335 9.58 -0.11 6.56
N VAL A 336 9.30 -0.72 7.71
CA VAL A 336 8.06 -0.45 8.46
C VAL A 336 8.00 1.00 8.94
N PHE A 337 9.11 1.54 9.44
CA PHE A 337 9.19 2.94 9.86
C PHE A 337 8.95 3.91 8.70
N VAL A 338 9.60 3.68 7.56
CA VAL A 338 9.42 4.49 6.34
C VAL A 338 7.95 4.42 5.87
N ALA A 339 7.36 3.23 5.76
CA ALA A 339 5.97 3.07 5.33
C ALA A 339 4.99 3.84 6.23
N ARG A 340 5.20 3.79 7.54
CA ARG A 340 4.37 4.50 8.52
C ARG A 340 4.52 6.01 8.41
N ARG A 341 5.74 6.52 8.26
CA ARG A 341 5.97 7.96 8.08
C ARG A 341 5.32 8.51 6.80
N LEU A 342 5.38 7.73 5.72
CA LEU A 342 4.73 8.09 4.46
C LEU A 342 3.20 8.09 4.61
N LEU A 343 2.64 7.04 5.20
CA LEU A 343 1.20 6.96 5.48
C LEU A 343 0.70 8.13 6.33
N HIS A 344 1.44 8.49 7.38
CA HIS A 344 1.05 9.59 8.26
C HIS A 344 1.12 10.96 7.57
N ALA A 345 2.06 11.16 6.64
CA ALA A 345 2.12 12.37 5.84
C ALA A 345 0.91 12.47 4.90
N ALA A 346 0.59 11.40 4.17
CA ALA A 346 -0.58 11.34 3.30
C ALA A 346 -1.87 11.55 4.09
N LEU A 347 -2.03 10.88 5.24
CA LEU A 347 -3.20 11.00 6.10
C LEU A 347 -3.38 12.43 6.63
N ALA A 348 -2.30 13.13 6.96
CA ALA A 348 -2.37 14.49 7.45
C ALA A 348 -2.95 15.45 6.40
N VAL A 349 -2.56 15.28 5.12
CA VAL A 349 -3.11 16.04 3.99
C VAL A 349 -4.55 15.61 3.70
N ALA A 350 -4.81 14.31 3.66
CA ALA A 350 -6.13 13.74 3.39
C ALA A 350 -7.22 14.21 4.38
N GLN A 351 -6.84 14.55 5.61
CA GLN A 351 -7.75 15.03 6.66
C GLN A 351 -7.95 16.54 6.65
N ASP A 352 -7.12 17.29 5.94
CA ASP A 352 -7.17 18.75 5.91
C ASP A 352 -8.04 19.22 4.71
N PRO A 353 -9.24 19.77 4.97
CA PRO A 353 -10.13 20.26 3.92
C PRO A 353 -9.61 21.52 3.21
N PHE A 354 -8.53 22.14 3.71
CA PHE A 354 -7.90 23.31 3.12
C PHE A 354 -6.49 23.03 2.60
N ALA A 355 -6.03 21.78 2.64
CA ALA A 355 -4.74 21.44 2.09
C ALA A 355 -4.72 21.57 0.56
N GLU A 356 -3.60 22.04 0.04
CA GLU A 356 -3.27 21.87 -1.37
C GLU A 356 -2.88 20.40 -1.56
N SER A 357 -3.39 19.76 -2.61
CA SER A 357 -3.15 18.35 -2.88
C SER A 357 -3.06 18.08 -4.39
N PRO A 358 -2.33 17.04 -4.82
CA PRO A 358 -2.34 16.61 -6.22
C PRO A 358 -3.75 16.33 -6.76
N TYR A 359 -4.66 15.78 -5.94
CA TYR A 359 -6.05 15.55 -6.33
C TYR A 359 -6.80 16.85 -6.60
N MET A 360 -6.65 17.84 -5.72
CA MET A 360 -7.21 19.18 -5.91
C MET A 360 -6.71 19.81 -7.21
N GLU A 361 -5.40 19.75 -7.47
CA GLU A 361 -4.78 20.29 -8.69
C GLU A 361 -5.38 19.64 -9.95
N LYS A 362 -5.43 18.30 -10.00
CA LYS A 362 -6.04 17.55 -11.11
C LYS A 362 -7.52 17.86 -11.28
N ALA A 363 -8.28 18.00 -10.18
CA ALA A 363 -9.70 18.34 -10.22
C ALA A 363 -9.93 19.72 -10.86
N ILE A 364 -9.10 20.70 -10.51
CA ILE A 364 -9.16 22.06 -11.05
C ILE A 364 -8.83 22.07 -12.54
N ASP A 365 -7.82 21.32 -12.98
CA ASP A 365 -7.46 21.18 -14.39
C ASP A 365 -8.61 20.61 -15.24
N GLU A 366 -9.44 19.75 -14.62
CA GLU A 366 -10.66 19.18 -15.22
C GLU A 366 -11.89 20.10 -15.08
N GLY A 367 -11.72 21.29 -14.51
CA GLY A 367 -12.76 22.31 -14.36
C GLY A 367 -13.69 22.10 -13.17
N LEU A 368 -13.31 21.26 -12.20
CA LEU A 368 -14.04 21.04 -10.96
C LEU A 368 -13.51 21.96 -9.85
N THR A 369 -14.41 22.55 -9.08
CA THR A 369 -14.06 23.39 -7.92
C THR A 369 -14.01 22.52 -6.66
N ILE A 370 -12.92 21.75 -6.52
CA ILE A 370 -12.63 20.93 -5.34
C ILE A 370 -11.45 21.55 -4.60
N GLU A 371 -11.49 21.55 -3.27
CA GLU A 371 -10.43 22.02 -2.38
C GLU A 371 -10.14 20.96 -1.30
N GLY A 372 -8.90 20.92 -0.81
CA GLY A 372 -8.51 20.03 0.29
C GLY A 372 -7.85 18.72 -0.16
N GLY A 373 -7.49 17.90 0.82
CA GLY A 373 -7.08 16.51 0.58
C GLY A 373 -8.24 15.56 0.28
N LYS A 374 -7.93 14.39 -0.29
CA LYS A 374 -8.90 13.32 -0.57
C LYS A 374 -8.78 12.24 0.50
N MET A 375 -9.79 12.13 1.36
CA MET A 375 -9.86 11.04 2.34
C MET A 375 -10.18 9.72 1.65
N ASP A 376 -9.22 8.77 1.65
CA ASP A 376 -9.42 7.41 1.18
C ASP A 376 -8.78 6.30 2.03
N ASP A 377 -8.93 5.04 1.62
CA ASP A 377 -8.11 3.94 2.11
C ASP A 377 -6.64 4.20 1.72
N ILE A 378 -5.76 4.31 2.72
CA ILE A 378 -4.33 4.61 2.50
C ILE A 378 -3.53 3.34 2.70
N SER A 379 -2.97 2.82 1.61
CA SER A 379 -2.16 1.62 1.59
C SER A 379 -0.74 1.92 1.12
N VAL A 380 0.25 1.62 1.97
CA VAL A 380 1.68 1.73 1.64
C VAL A 380 2.33 0.37 1.80
N VAL A 381 2.89 -0.15 0.71
CA VAL A 381 3.78 -1.32 0.72
C VAL A 381 5.14 -0.88 0.20
N ILE A 382 6.20 -1.24 0.91
CA ILE A 382 7.57 -0.85 0.56
C ILE A 382 8.47 -2.07 0.62
N GLY A 383 9.42 -2.15 -0.30
CA GLY A 383 10.48 -3.15 -0.30
C GLY A 383 11.82 -2.54 -0.67
N GLN A 384 12.84 -2.77 0.15
CA GLN A 384 14.23 -2.47 -0.20
C GLN A 384 14.84 -3.69 -0.88
N CYS A 385 15.39 -3.51 -2.08
CA CYS A 385 16.07 -4.57 -2.82
C CYS A 385 17.38 -4.94 -2.12
N LYS A 386 17.51 -6.20 -1.70
CA LYS A 386 18.69 -6.74 -1.04
C LYS A 386 19.13 -8.03 -1.71
N ARG A 387 20.44 -8.25 -1.71
CA ARG A 387 21.01 -9.58 -1.98
C ARG A 387 20.79 -10.49 -0.76
N ARG A 388 20.48 -11.76 -1.01
CA ARG A 388 20.22 -12.77 0.04
C ARG A 388 21.46 -13.15 0.82
#